data_AF-A0A6P7TZP6-F1
#
_entry.id   AF-A0A6P7TZP6-F1
#
_cell.length_a   1.000
_cell.length_b   1.000
_cell.length_c   1.000
_cell.angle_alpha   90.00
_cell.angle_beta   90.00
_cell.angle_gamma   90.00
#
_symmetry.space_group_name_H-M   'P 1'
#
loop_
_entity.id
_entity.type
_entity.pdbx_description
1 polymer ?
#
loop_
_entity_poly.entity_id
_entity_poly.type
_entity_poly.pdbx_seq_one_letter_code
_entity_poly.pdbx_strand_id
1 'polypeptide(L)'
;MSMNLLWYYRKIMNEFNNRFSDFKKITILCSFFVSPFMDVDIENISEEFSKIFDVDRRKSQIEIINLKNDITLKLHSNVNMWKFMSQEKYPILIDSYQRILSCFGSTYLSETSFSSMKMIKSQYRTRLTDDHLGDCMRIAISLYEPEFEIIASELQCQKSH
;
A
#
# COMPACT_ATOMS: atom_id res chain seq x y z
N MET A 1 6.69 30.98 27.44
CA MET A 1 6.62 29.51 27.30
C MET A 1 5.88 29.06 26.02
N SER A 2 4.83 29.76 25.57
CA SER A 2 4.08 29.43 24.32
C SER A 2 4.90 29.57 23.02
N MET A 3 5.82 30.53 22.95
CA MET A 3 6.63 30.81 21.75
C MET A 3 7.52 29.63 21.33
N ASN A 4 8.05 28.86 22.29
CA ASN A 4 8.93 27.71 22.03
C ASN A 4 8.16 26.50 21.49
N LEU A 5 6.93 26.28 21.96
CA LEU A 5 6.11 25.17 21.50
C LEU A 5 5.65 25.39 20.05
N LEU A 6 5.28 26.64 19.72
CA LEU A 6 4.87 27.04 18.37
C LEU A 6 6.02 26.93 17.37
N TRP A 7 7.24 27.35 17.77
CA TRP A 7 8.43 27.16 16.95
C TRP A 7 8.75 25.68 16.74
N TYR A 8 8.72 24.86 17.81
CA TYR A 8 8.99 23.44 17.73
C TYR A 8 7.98 22.71 16.83
N TYR A 9 6.69 23.03 16.96
CA TYR A 9 5.65 22.50 16.09
C TYR A 9 5.90 22.86 14.61
N ARG A 10 6.22 24.13 14.31
CA ARG A 10 6.55 24.55 12.95
C ARG A 10 7.78 23.81 12.41
N LYS A 11 8.80 23.60 13.24
CA LYS A 11 10.00 22.84 12.88
C LYS A 11 9.64 21.40 12.51
N ILE A 12 8.90 20.69 13.37
CA ILE A 12 8.45 19.31 13.07
C ILE A 12 7.61 19.28 11.80
N MET A 13 6.69 20.22 11.63
CA MET A 13 5.83 20.28 10.45
C MET A 13 6.65 20.49 9.16
N ASN A 14 7.69 21.32 9.22
CA ASN A 14 8.58 21.54 8.09
C ASN A 14 9.41 20.28 7.77
N GLU A 15 9.99 19.63 8.78
CA GLU A 15 10.71 18.36 8.62
C GLU A 15 9.80 17.26 8.06
N PHE A 16 8.56 17.17 8.55
CA PHE A 16 7.56 16.24 8.03
C PHE A 16 7.27 16.52 6.55
N ASN A 17 6.96 17.77 6.20
CA ASN A 17 6.67 18.15 4.82
C ASN A 17 7.85 17.91 3.88
N ASN A 18 9.08 18.14 4.34
CA ASN A 18 10.28 17.87 3.56
C ASN A 18 10.48 16.36 3.36
N ARG A 19 10.40 15.59 4.44
CA ARG A 19 10.58 14.13 4.45
C ARG A 19 9.53 13.41 3.60
N PHE A 20 8.30 13.90 3.58
CA PHE A 20 7.18 13.31 2.83
C PHE A 20 6.81 14.12 1.59
N SER A 21 7.72 14.95 1.08
CA SER A 21 7.46 15.76 -0.12
C SER A 21 7.14 14.89 -1.35
N ASP A 22 7.73 13.69 -1.42
CA ASP A 22 7.46 12.70 -2.48
C ASP A 22 6.04 12.13 -2.42
N PHE A 23 5.38 12.12 -1.25
CA PHE A 23 3.99 11.67 -1.17
C PHE A 23 3.05 12.58 -1.98
N LYS A 24 3.35 13.89 -2.08
CA LYS A 24 2.57 14.81 -2.92
C LYS A 24 2.63 14.41 -4.40
N LYS A 25 3.82 14.02 -4.87
CA LYS A 25 4.06 13.56 -6.24
C LYS A 25 3.35 12.23 -6.49
N ILE A 26 3.51 11.27 -5.57
CA ILE A 26 2.83 9.97 -5.63
C ILE A 26 1.31 10.15 -5.61
N THR A 27 0.78 11.12 -4.87
CA THR A 27 -0.67 11.39 -4.78
C THR A 27 -1.28 11.76 -6.14
N ILE A 28 -0.56 12.53 -6.95
CA ILE A 28 -0.99 12.87 -8.32
C ILE A 28 -1.12 11.59 -9.15
N LEU A 29 -0.12 10.72 -9.09
CA LEU A 29 -0.13 9.45 -9.82
C LEU A 29 -1.20 8.50 -9.28
N CYS A 30 -1.38 8.40 -7.96
CA CYS A 30 -2.45 7.61 -7.34
C CYS A 30 -3.83 8.07 -7.81
N SER A 31 -4.06 9.38 -7.88
CA SER A 31 -5.33 9.93 -8.38
C SER A 31 -5.58 9.52 -9.83
N PHE A 32 -4.53 9.53 -10.66
CA PHE A 32 -4.59 8.98 -12.02
C PHE A 32 -4.89 7.48 -12.03
N PHE A 33 -4.21 6.66 -11.22
CA PHE A 33 -4.44 5.21 -11.19
C PHE A 33 -5.84 4.82 -10.68
N VAL A 34 -6.43 5.63 -9.79
CA VAL A 34 -7.81 5.45 -9.30
C VAL A 34 -8.83 5.88 -10.34
N SER A 35 -8.53 6.88 -11.16
CA SER A 35 -9.48 7.45 -12.12
C SER A 35 -8.81 7.90 -13.43
N PRO A 36 -8.27 6.95 -14.23
CA PRO A 36 -7.39 7.28 -15.36
C PRO A 36 -8.09 7.95 -16.54
N PHE A 37 -9.43 7.87 -16.60
CA PHE A 37 -10.25 8.49 -17.64
C PHE A 37 -10.79 9.87 -17.28
N MET A 38 -10.50 10.39 -16.07
CA MET A 38 -10.83 11.77 -15.73
C MET A 38 -9.98 12.74 -16.54
N ASP A 39 -10.48 13.96 -16.72
CA ASP A 39 -9.67 15.03 -17.29
C ASP A 39 -8.51 15.34 -16.36
N VAL A 40 -7.31 15.21 -16.91
CA VAL A 40 -6.05 15.36 -16.21
C VAL A 40 -5.06 16.01 -17.15
N ASP A 41 -4.16 16.80 -16.59
CA ASP A 41 -3.01 17.35 -17.30
C ASP A 41 -2.02 16.22 -17.59
N ILE A 42 -2.07 15.72 -18.82
CA ILE A 42 -1.20 14.64 -19.30
C ILE A 42 0.26 15.05 -19.21
N GLU A 43 0.57 16.33 -19.43
CA GLU A 43 1.93 16.83 -19.44
C GLU A 43 2.54 16.80 -18.05
N ASN A 44 1.80 17.28 -17.05
CA ASN A 44 2.17 17.19 -15.64
C ASN A 44 2.30 15.73 -15.17
N ILE A 45 1.33 14.85 -15.50
CA ILE A 45 1.41 13.43 -15.12
C ILE A 45 2.66 12.77 -15.72
N SER A 46 2.91 12.99 -17.01
CA SER A 46 4.07 12.38 -17.69
C SER A 46 5.40 12.84 -17.09
N GLU A 47 5.46 14.09 -16.62
CA GLU A 47 6.60 14.62 -15.88
C GLU A 47 6.79 13.93 -14.53
N GLU A 48 5.71 13.72 -13.77
CA GLU A 48 5.77 13.00 -12.49
C GLU A 48 6.12 11.51 -12.66
N PHE A 49 5.64 10.85 -13.73
CA PHE A 49 6.08 9.49 -14.09
C PHE A 49 7.59 9.43 -14.30
N SER A 50 8.14 10.39 -15.05
CA SER A 50 9.59 10.45 -15.30
C SER A 50 10.40 10.64 -14.02
N LYS A 51 9.94 11.53 -13.13
CA LYS A 51 10.61 11.80 -11.84
C LYS A 51 10.56 10.62 -10.87
N ILE A 52 9.43 9.92 -10.78
CA ILE A 52 9.23 8.86 -9.77
C ILE A 52 9.76 7.51 -10.25
N PHE A 53 9.57 7.19 -11.51
CA PHE A 53 9.82 5.85 -12.03
C PHE A 53 11.06 5.74 -12.93
N ASP A 54 11.72 6.86 -13.24
CA ASP A 54 12.85 6.95 -14.16
C ASP A 54 12.51 6.44 -15.57
N VAL A 55 11.32 6.82 -16.05
CA VAL A 55 10.84 6.48 -17.40
C VAL A 55 10.89 7.68 -18.32
N ASP A 56 11.04 7.40 -19.61
CA ASP A 56 10.96 8.43 -20.65
C ASP A 56 9.57 9.09 -20.64
N ARG A 57 9.57 10.42 -20.48
CA ARG A 57 8.36 11.25 -20.43
C ARG A 57 7.50 11.10 -21.69
N ARG A 58 8.10 10.99 -22.88
CA ARG A 58 7.33 10.86 -24.13
C ARG A 58 6.70 9.47 -24.24
N LYS A 59 7.43 8.42 -23.83
CA LYS A 59 6.88 7.05 -23.84
C LYS A 59 5.68 6.91 -22.90
N SER A 60 5.80 7.41 -21.66
CA SER A 60 4.69 7.43 -20.71
C SER A 60 3.51 8.26 -21.22
N GLN A 61 3.78 9.43 -21.80
CA GLN A 61 2.75 10.28 -22.41
C GLN A 61 1.97 9.56 -23.52
N ILE A 62 2.66 8.81 -24.39
CA ILE A 62 2.03 8.02 -25.46
C ILE A 62 1.12 6.93 -24.86
N GLU A 63 1.57 6.18 -23.85
CA GLU A 63 0.73 5.17 -23.19
C GLU A 63 -0.50 5.78 -22.52
N ILE A 64 -0.36 6.94 -21.85
CA ILE A 64 -1.48 7.65 -21.21
C ILE A 64 -2.51 8.09 -22.27
N ILE A 65 -2.06 8.64 -23.40
CA ILE A 65 -2.95 9.03 -24.51
C ILE A 65 -3.65 7.80 -25.09
N ASN A 66 -2.92 6.72 -25.32
CA ASN A 66 -3.47 5.46 -25.83
C ASN A 66 -4.49 4.86 -24.86
N LEU A 67 -4.26 4.95 -23.54
CA LEU A 67 -5.20 4.50 -22.52
C LEU A 67 -6.47 5.36 -22.56
N LYS A 68 -6.34 6.70 -22.60
CA LYS A 68 -7.50 7.60 -22.64
C LYS A 68 -8.41 7.39 -23.84
N ASN A 69 -7.85 6.93 -24.96
CA ASN A 69 -8.58 6.60 -26.17
C ASN A 69 -9.06 5.13 -26.23
N ASP A 70 -8.74 4.30 -25.23
CA ASP A 70 -9.16 2.90 -25.19
C ASP A 70 -10.57 2.76 -24.62
N ILE A 71 -11.55 2.67 -25.52
CA ILE A 71 -12.97 2.50 -25.18
C ILE A 71 -13.22 1.20 -24.41
N THR A 72 -12.50 0.12 -24.76
CA THR A 72 -12.71 -1.19 -24.13
C THR A 72 -12.30 -1.17 -22.66
N LEU A 73 -11.14 -0.57 -22.34
CA LEU A 73 -10.70 -0.38 -20.97
C LEU A 73 -11.60 0.62 -20.22
N LYS A 74 -12.08 1.67 -20.89
CA LYS A 74 -13.01 2.63 -20.29
C LYS A 74 -14.31 1.98 -19.82
N LEU A 75 -14.86 1.04 -20.59
CA LEU A 75 -16.05 0.26 -20.19
C LEU A 75 -15.81 -0.59 -18.94
N HIS A 76 -14.57 -1.03 -18.73
CA HIS A 76 -14.17 -1.81 -17.56
C HIS A 76 -13.66 -0.95 -16.39
N SER A 77 -13.75 0.38 -16.46
CA SER A 77 -13.22 1.29 -15.42
C SER A 77 -13.87 1.12 -14.03
N ASN A 78 -15.12 0.64 -13.97
CA ASN A 78 -15.82 0.32 -12.73
C ASN A 78 -15.42 -1.03 -12.12
N VAL A 79 -14.69 -1.85 -12.87
CA VAL A 79 -14.08 -3.10 -12.43
C VAL A 79 -12.57 -2.85 -12.34
N ASN A 80 -11.79 -3.73 -11.72
CA ASN A 80 -10.33 -3.57 -11.68
C ASN A 80 -9.73 -3.69 -13.11
N MET A 81 -9.80 -2.61 -13.89
CA MET A 81 -9.45 -2.57 -15.31
C MET A 81 -8.00 -2.97 -15.55
N TRP A 82 -7.13 -2.70 -14.56
CA TRP A 82 -5.71 -3.00 -14.60
C TRP A 82 -5.44 -4.50 -14.83
N LYS A 83 -6.40 -5.38 -14.51
CA LYS A 83 -6.34 -6.82 -14.82
C LYS A 83 -6.53 -7.16 -16.31
N PHE A 84 -7.15 -6.27 -17.08
CA PHE A 84 -7.44 -6.47 -18.50
C PHE A 84 -6.43 -5.75 -19.42
N MET A 85 -5.48 -5.01 -18.85
CA MET A 85 -4.43 -4.35 -19.63
C MET A 85 -3.37 -5.37 -20.09
N SER A 86 -2.96 -5.26 -21.35
CA SER A 86 -1.86 -6.06 -21.90
C SER A 86 -0.51 -5.43 -21.56
N GLN A 87 0.40 -6.24 -20.98
CA GLN A 87 1.79 -5.85 -20.71
C GLN A 87 2.53 -5.41 -21.97
N GLU A 88 2.18 -5.96 -23.14
CA GLU A 88 2.79 -5.59 -24.42
C GLU A 88 2.35 -4.20 -24.88
N LYS A 89 1.10 -3.82 -24.60
CA LYS A 89 0.50 -2.56 -25.06
C LYS A 89 0.79 -1.40 -24.11
N TYR A 90 0.88 -1.68 -22.81
CA TYR A 90 1.02 -0.66 -21.76
C TYR A 90 2.09 -1.02 -20.70
N PRO A 91 3.32 -1.36 -21.11
CA PRO A 91 4.35 -1.82 -20.19
C PRO A 91 4.69 -0.79 -19.09
N ILE A 92 4.73 0.51 -19.42
CA ILE A 92 5.08 1.56 -18.45
C ILE A 92 3.97 1.74 -17.43
N LEU A 93 2.72 1.81 -17.87
CA LEU A 93 1.59 2.03 -16.99
C LEU A 93 1.38 0.86 -16.02
N ILE A 94 1.53 -0.39 -16.50
CA ILE A 94 1.37 -1.57 -15.65
C ILE A 94 2.50 -1.68 -14.63
N ASP A 95 3.77 -1.51 -15.04
CA ASP A 95 4.91 -1.53 -14.11
C ASP A 95 4.76 -0.44 -13.03
N SER A 96 4.43 0.78 -13.44
CA SER A 96 4.24 1.92 -12.55
C SER A 96 3.09 1.69 -11.55
N TYR A 97 1.97 1.13 -12.02
CA TYR A 97 0.83 0.78 -11.17
C TYR A 97 1.24 -0.25 -10.11
N GLN A 98 1.96 -1.31 -10.50
CA GLN A 98 2.42 -2.35 -9.58
C GLN A 98 3.40 -1.80 -8.54
N ARG A 99 4.32 -0.92 -8.95
CA ARG A 99 5.25 -0.25 -8.04
C ARG A 99 4.53 0.58 -7.00
N ILE A 100 3.53 1.38 -7.37
CA ILE A 100 2.70 2.13 -6.41
C ILE A 100 1.92 1.18 -5.49
N LEU A 101 1.29 0.15 -6.06
CA LEU A 101 0.52 -0.81 -5.26
C LEU A 101 1.39 -1.51 -4.20
N SER A 102 2.66 -1.78 -4.52
CA SER A 102 3.62 -2.36 -3.57
C SER A 102 3.93 -1.46 -2.38
N CYS A 103 3.91 -0.13 -2.55
CA CYS A 103 4.06 0.83 -1.45
C CYS A 103 2.89 0.74 -0.45
N PHE A 104 1.68 0.52 -0.96
CA PHE A 104 0.51 0.33 -0.10
C PHE A 104 0.47 -1.06 0.53
N GLY A 105 0.93 -2.10 -0.18
CA GLY A 105 1.04 -3.45 0.38
C GLY A 105 1.93 -3.51 1.61
N SER A 106 3.12 -2.90 1.55
CA SER A 106 4.04 -2.86 2.70
C SER A 106 3.50 -2.03 3.87
N THR A 107 2.81 -0.94 3.59
CA THR A 107 2.17 -0.10 4.62
C THR A 107 1.03 -0.84 5.30
N TYR A 108 0.12 -1.45 4.53
CA TYR A 108 -0.98 -2.26 5.06
C TYR A 108 -0.48 -3.44 5.90
N LEU A 109 0.54 -4.17 5.41
CA LEU A 109 1.15 -5.25 6.17
C LEU A 109 1.79 -4.74 7.46
N SER A 110 2.46 -3.59 7.42
CA SER A 110 3.06 -2.98 8.62
C SER A 110 1.98 -2.55 9.62
N GLU A 111 0.93 -1.86 9.19
CA GLU A 111 -0.19 -1.45 10.03
C GLU A 111 -0.90 -2.66 10.65
N THR A 112 -1.18 -3.67 9.83
CA THR A 112 -1.77 -4.95 10.28
C THR A 112 -0.85 -5.61 11.30
N SER A 113 0.45 -5.67 11.04
CA SER A 113 1.44 -6.23 11.97
C SER A 113 1.48 -5.47 13.29
N PHE A 114 1.52 -4.15 13.29
CA PHE A 114 1.54 -3.34 14.51
C PHE A 114 0.22 -3.46 15.29
N SER A 115 -0.92 -3.50 14.59
CA SER A 115 -2.24 -3.70 15.19
C SER A 115 -2.34 -5.08 15.85
N SER A 116 -1.93 -6.13 15.13
CA SER A 116 -1.83 -7.50 15.66
C SER A 116 -0.89 -7.58 16.85
N MET A 117 0.28 -6.95 16.79
CA MET A 117 1.22 -6.90 17.90
C MET A 117 0.60 -6.21 19.12
N LYS A 118 -0.14 -5.12 18.94
CA LYS A 118 -0.86 -4.42 20.02
C LYS A 118 -1.92 -5.31 20.66
N MET A 119 -2.65 -6.09 19.87
CA MET A 119 -3.63 -7.05 20.37
C MET A 119 -2.98 -8.22 21.12
N ILE A 120 -1.89 -8.78 20.58
CA ILE A 120 -1.13 -9.88 21.20
C ILE A 120 -0.50 -9.40 22.51
N LYS A 121 0.10 -8.20 22.52
CA LYS A 121 0.57 -7.49 23.72
C LYS A 121 -0.59 -6.80 24.44
N SER A 122 -1.69 -7.52 24.71
CA SER A 122 -2.74 -6.95 25.55
C SER A 122 -2.23 -6.76 26.99
N GLN A 123 -2.80 -5.79 27.70
CA GLN A 123 -2.49 -5.49 29.10
C GLN A 123 -2.68 -6.69 30.07
N TYR A 124 -3.38 -7.74 29.62
CA TYR A 124 -3.67 -8.94 30.42
C TYR A 124 -2.61 -10.05 30.27
N ARG A 125 -1.63 -9.90 29.37
CA ARG A 125 -0.56 -10.89 29.15
C ARG A 125 0.77 -10.40 29.72
N THR A 126 0.96 -10.57 31.01
CA THR A 126 2.17 -10.13 31.75
C THR A 126 3.39 -11.07 31.59
N ARG A 127 3.24 -12.24 30.97
CA ARG A 127 4.28 -13.28 30.83
C ARG A 127 4.66 -13.62 29.37
N LEU A 128 4.33 -12.75 28.42
CA LEU A 128 4.69 -12.98 27.02
C LEU A 128 6.18 -12.70 26.80
N THR A 129 6.96 -13.73 26.46
CA THR A 129 8.37 -13.55 26.06
C THR A 129 8.46 -13.11 24.59
N ASP A 130 9.61 -12.61 24.17
CA ASP A 130 9.82 -12.19 22.78
C ASP A 130 9.69 -13.35 21.78
N ASP A 131 10.13 -14.56 22.15
CA ASP A 131 9.95 -15.76 21.32
C ASP A 131 8.46 -16.08 21.10
N HIS A 132 7.67 -16.10 22.18
CA HIS A 132 6.22 -16.34 22.10
C HIS A 132 5.50 -15.26 21.28
N LEU A 133 5.94 -14.00 21.39
CA LEU A 133 5.42 -12.92 20.58
C LEU A 133 5.71 -13.15 19.10
N GLY A 134 6.93 -13.56 18.76
CA GLY A 134 7.33 -13.88 17.39
C GLY A 134 6.45 -14.96 16.77
N ASP A 135 6.16 -16.02 17.52
CA ASP A 135 5.30 -17.11 17.05
C ASP A 135 3.84 -16.68 16.89
N CYS A 136 3.30 -15.91 17.84
CA CYS A 136 1.95 -15.34 17.71
C CYS A 136 1.83 -14.40 16.51
N MET A 137 2.86 -13.57 16.25
CA MET A 137 2.89 -12.66 15.11
C MET A 137 2.96 -13.41 13.78
N ARG A 138 3.75 -14.49 13.70
CA ARG A 138 3.78 -15.36 12.51
C ARG A 138 2.41 -15.91 12.17
N ILE A 139 1.68 -16.42 13.15
CA ILE A 139 0.30 -16.92 12.95
C ILE A 139 -0.62 -15.77 12.52
N ALA A 140 -0.57 -14.64 13.22
CA ALA A 140 -1.49 -13.52 13.00
C ALA A 140 -1.34 -12.80 11.66
N ILE A 141 -0.16 -12.87 11.01
CA ILE A 141 0.12 -12.20 9.74
C ILE A 141 0.14 -13.19 8.56
N SER A 142 0.20 -14.51 8.83
CA SER A 142 0.21 -15.50 7.76
C SER A 142 -1.16 -15.61 7.08
N LEU A 143 -1.15 -15.98 5.79
CA LEU A 143 -2.33 -16.42 5.05
C LEU A 143 -2.67 -17.89 5.33
N TYR A 144 -1.94 -18.54 6.24
CA TYR A 144 -2.16 -19.93 6.58
C TYR A 144 -3.39 -20.05 7.48
N GLU A 145 -4.39 -20.80 7.02
CA GLU A 145 -5.53 -21.19 7.83
C GLU A 145 -5.22 -22.55 8.48
N PRO A 146 -5.01 -22.61 9.81
CA PRO A 146 -4.80 -23.87 10.49
C PRO A 146 -6.07 -24.72 10.40
N GLU A 147 -5.93 -26.01 10.14
CA GLU A 147 -7.03 -26.99 10.21
C GLU A 147 -7.38 -27.29 11.68
N PHE A 148 -8.02 -26.31 12.35
CA PHE A 148 -8.33 -26.35 13.78
C PHE A 148 -9.15 -27.58 14.19
N GLU A 149 -10.02 -28.06 13.31
CA GLU A 149 -10.87 -29.23 13.56
C GLU A 149 -10.05 -30.50 13.72
N ILE A 150 -9.05 -30.71 12.85
CA ILE A 150 -8.16 -31.87 12.92
C ILE A 150 -7.31 -31.78 14.19
N ILE A 151 -6.69 -30.63 14.42
CA ILE A 151 -5.84 -30.40 15.60
C ILE A 151 -6.63 -30.60 16.91
N ALA A 152 -7.87 -30.10 16.97
CA ALA A 152 -8.73 -30.27 18.14
C ALA A 152 -9.16 -31.73 18.34
N SER A 153 -9.34 -32.50 17.26
CA SER A 153 -9.67 -33.92 17.34
C SER A 153 -8.51 -34.79 17.83
N GLU A 154 -7.28 -34.37 17.55
CA GLU A 154 -6.04 -35.06 17.97
C GLU A 154 -5.56 -34.65 19.37
N LEU A 155 -6.01 -33.51 19.89
CA LEU A 155 -5.68 -33.03 21.22
C LEU A 155 -6.46 -33.79 22.30
N GLN A 156 -5.73 -34.51 23.16
CA GLN A 156 -6.32 -35.19 24.31
C GLN A 156 -6.77 -34.16 25.37
N CYS A 157 -8.08 -33.93 25.47
CA CYS A 157 -8.65 -33.04 26.48
C CYS A 157 -8.25 -33.48 27.89
N GLN A 158 -7.44 -32.66 28.57
CA GLN A 158 -7.18 -32.79 30.00
C GLN A 158 -8.48 -32.44 30.74
N LYS A 159 -9.14 -33.45 31.33
CA LYS A 159 -10.28 -33.20 32.22
C LYS A 159 -9.74 -32.51 33.46
N SER A 160 -10.22 -31.30 33.74
CA SER A 160 -10.01 -30.68 35.05
C SER A 160 -10.56 -31.60 36.13
N HIS A 161 -9.80 -31.75 37.21
CA HIS A 161 -10.26 -32.36 38.45
C HIS A 161 -11.28 -31.47 39.17
#